data_AF-F4CFC1-F1
#
_entry.id   AF-F4CFC1-F1
#
_cell.length_a   1.000
_cell.length_b   1.000
_cell.length_c   1.000
_cell.angle_alpha   90.00
_cell.angle_beta   90.00
_cell.angle_gamma   90.00
#
_symmetry.space_group_name_H-M   'P 1'
#
loop_
_entity.id
_entity.type
_entity.pdbx_description
1 polymer ?
#
loop_
_entity_poly.entity_id
_entity_poly.type
_entity_poly.pdbx_seq_one_letter_code
_entity_poly.pdbx_strand_id
1 'polypeptide(L)'
;MKQAWPYGVLIGILSGIWIFVIQKTGGGSSAGFLGISWMEYLSVFIPFLGLYFGIAHYKNTLPNHQISFFRAFVQGFMILLVGGVLAGLATAILLQYERQPYMEEYMGRFGGALLVGILLNLAVSLWFMNKPKNL
;
A
#
# COMPACT_ATOMS: atom_id res chain seq x y z
N MET A 1 -21.50 -6.04 -8.50
CA MET A 1 -20.11 -5.86 -8.98
C MET A 1 -19.19 -6.00 -7.77
N LYS A 2 -18.39 -7.06 -7.66
CA LYS A 2 -17.45 -7.21 -6.54
C LYS A 2 -16.26 -6.29 -6.81
N GLN A 3 -16.04 -5.33 -5.92
CA GLN A 3 -15.00 -4.31 -6.06
C GLN A 3 -13.77 -4.70 -5.23
N ALA A 4 -12.58 -4.25 -5.64
CA ALA A 4 -11.32 -4.63 -4.97
C ALA A 4 -11.02 -3.81 -3.69
N TRP A 5 -11.81 -2.77 -3.40
CA TRP A 5 -11.61 -1.87 -2.25
C TRP A 5 -11.52 -2.53 -0.86
N PRO A 6 -12.14 -3.70 -0.57
CA PRO A 6 -11.98 -4.33 0.75
C PRO A 6 -10.52 -4.69 1.07
N TYR A 7 -9.70 -4.97 0.05
CA TYR A 7 -8.26 -5.18 0.22
C TYR A 7 -7.52 -3.89 0.57
N GLY A 8 -8.05 -2.73 0.18
CA GLY A 8 -7.55 -1.43 0.64
C GLY A 8 -7.78 -1.24 2.15
N VAL A 9 -8.95 -1.65 2.67
CA VAL A 9 -9.21 -1.63 4.12
C VAL A 9 -8.25 -2.54 4.85
N LEU A 10 -8.02 -3.76 4.34
CA LEU A 10 -7.05 -4.69 4.91
C LEU A 10 -5.65 -4.09 4.97
N ILE A 11 -5.17 -3.48 3.87
CA ILE A 11 -3.88 -2.78 3.84
C ILE A 11 -3.86 -1.68 4.90
N GLY A 12 -4.90 -0.85 4.97
CA GLY A 12 -4.97 0.26 5.93
C GLY A 12 -4.84 -0.20 7.39
N ILE A 13 -5.56 -1.26 7.77
CA ILE A 13 -5.50 -1.83 9.11
C ILE A 13 -4.12 -2.43 9.39
N LEU A 14 -3.58 -3.24 8.47
CA LEU A 14 -2.27 -3.86 8.63
C LEU A 14 -1.16 -2.80 8.73
N SER A 15 -1.20 -1.77 7.88
CA SER A 15 -0.27 -0.65 7.94
C SER A 15 -0.39 0.13 9.24
N GLY A 16 -1.61 0.41 9.73
CA GLY A 16 -1.80 1.08 11.01
C GLY A 16 -1.22 0.30 12.19
N ILE A 17 -1.47 -1.01 12.25
CA ILE A 17 -0.88 -1.90 13.26
C ILE A 17 0.65 -1.90 13.14
N TRP A 18 1.19 -2.02 11.91
CA TRP A 18 2.62 -2.06 11.67
C TRP A 18 3.35 -0.78 12.08
N ILE A 19 2.76 0.39 11.82
CA ILE A 19 3.29 1.68 12.26
C ILE A 19 3.40 1.74 13.80
N PHE A 20 2.37 1.25 14.51
CA PHE A 20 2.42 1.16 15.97
C PHE A 20 3.52 0.23 16.47
N VAL A 21 3.71 -0.92 15.80
CA VAL A 21 4.78 -1.87 16.12
C VAL A 21 6.16 -1.21 15.94
N ILE A 22 6.43 -0.56 14.80
CA ILE A 22 7.71 0.12 14.54
C ILE A 22 8.02 1.16 15.63
N GLN A 23 7.01 1.94 16.03
CA GLN A 23 7.15 2.96 17.08
C GLN A 23 7.49 2.32 18.44
N LYS A 24 6.76 1.28 18.85
CA LYS A 24 6.99 0.63 20.15
C LYS A 24 8.30 -0.13 20.25
N THR A 25 8.82 -0.67 19.16
CA THR A 25 10.08 -1.40 19.16
C THR A 25 11.31 -0.49 19.05
N GLY A 26 11.11 0.85 19.01
CA GLY A 26 12.19 1.79 18.76
C GLY A 26 12.74 1.70 17.33
N GLY A 27 12.02 1.04 16.42
CA GLY A 27 12.39 0.88 15.01
C GLY A 27 12.37 2.18 14.22
N GLY A 28 11.86 3.29 14.79
CA GLY A 28 12.00 4.63 14.23
C GLY A 28 13.38 5.27 14.44
N SER A 29 14.25 4.66 15.24
CA SER A 29 15.61 5.16 15.51
C SER A 29 16.50 4.93 14.28
N SER A 30 16.98 6.02 13.68
CA SER A 30 17.60 6.15 12.35
C SER A 30 18.98 5.51 12.18
N ALA A 31 19.12 4.21 12.51
CA ALA A 31 20.35 3.43 12.30
C ALA A 31 20.42 2.69 10.93
N GLY A 32 19.53 3.01 9.99
CA GLY A 32 19.43 2.32 8.70
C GLY A 32 19.94 3.13 7.49
N PHE A 33 20.07 2.48 6.34
CA PHE A 33 20.46 3.11 5.07
C PHE A 33 19.42 4.18 4.68
N LEU A 34 19.89 5.42 4.43
CA LEU A 34 19.07 6.63 4.21
C LEU A 34 18.26 7.12 5.43
N GLY A 35 18.58 6.67 6.65
CA GLY A 35 17.82 7.04 7.85
C GLY A 35 16.51 6.27 8.01
N ILE A 36 16.24 5.30 7.13
CA ILE A 36 15.05 4.43 7.12
C ILE A 36 15.42 3.11 7.77
N SER A 37 14.65 2.63 8.75
CA SER A 37 14.93 1.35 9.39
C SER A 37 14.58 0.17 8.48
N TRP A 38 15.24 -0.98 8.68
CA TRP A 38 14.92 -2.22 7.96
C TRP A 38 13.44 -2.64 8.12
N MET A 39 12.82 -2.31 9.26
CA MET A 39 11.41 -2.57 9.52
C MET A 39 10.51 -1.73 8.61
N GLU A 40 10.90 -0.50 8.29
CA GLU A 40 10.18 0.35 7.35
C GLU A 40 10.24 -0.22 5.93
N TYR A 41 11.39 -0.75 5.50
CA TYR A 41 11.51 -1.44 4.21
C TYR A 41 10.60 -2.68 4.11
N LEU A 42 10.44 -3.43 5.20
CA LEU A 42 9.50 -4.56 5.22
C LEU A 42 8.04 -4.14 5.07
N SER A 43 7.69 -2.89 5.41
CA SER A 43 6.33 -2.38 5.27
C SER A 43 5.84 -2.41 3.81
N VAL A 44 6.76 -2.43 2.83
CA VAL A 44 6.45 -2.54 1.39
C VAL A 44 5.72 -3.84 1.04
N PHE A 45 5.90 -4.90 1.83
CA PHE A 45 5.17 -6.16 1.62
C PHE A 45 3.67 -6.00 1.86
N ILE A 46 3.24 -5.09 2.75
CA ILE A 46 1.82 -4.89 3.06
C ILE A 46 1.03 -4.41 1.81
N PRO A 47 1.38 -3.28 1.17
CA PRO A 47 0.69 -2.85 -0.05
C PRO A 47 0.92 -3.84 -1.20
N PHE A 48 2.09 -4.48 -1.31
CA PHE A 48 2.31 -5.48 -2.35
C PHE A 48 1.32 -6.65 -2.25
N LEU A 49 1.19 -7.26 -1.07
CA LEU A 49 0.29 -8.39 -0.86
C LEU A 49 -1.17 -7.98 -1.06
N GLY A 50 -1.58 -6.83 -0.53
CA GLY A 50 -2.96 -6.37 -0.69
C GLY A 50 -3.30 -6.02 -2.14
N LEU A 51 -2.38 -5.42 -2.90
CA LEU A 51 -2.53 -5.21 -4.34
C LEU A 51 -2.61 -6.54 -5.09
N TYR A 52 -1.67 -7.45 -4.82
CA TYR A 52 -1.60 -8.74 -5.49
C TYR A 52 -2.89 -9.55 -5.30
N PHE A 53 -3.30 -9.75 -4.05
CA PHE A 53 -4.51 -10.51 -3.75
C PHE A 53 -5.78 -9.76 -4.15
N GLY A 54 -5.81 -8.44 -4.03
CA GLY A 54 -6.98 -7.64 -4.41
C GLY A 54 -7.24 -7.65 -5.92
N ILE A 55 -6.20 -7.47 -6.72
CA ILE A 55 -6.30 -7.53 -8.19
C ILE A 55 -6.57 -8.98 -8.63
N ALA A 56 -5.93 -9.98 -8.04
CA ALA A 56 -6.20 -11.39 -8.32
C ALA A 56 -7.66 -11.76 -8.04
N HIS A 57 -8.18 -11.37 -6.87
CA HIS A 57 -9.56 -11.61 -6.51
C HIS A 57 -10.52 -10.93 -7.50
N TYR A 58 -10.27 -9.66 -7.81
CA TYR A 58 -11.09 -8.93 -8.77
C TYR A 58 -11.10 -9.60 -10.16
N LYS A 59 -9.94 -10.04 -10.66
CA LYS A 59 -9.84 -10.79 -11.92
C LYS A 59 -10.73 -12.04 -11.92
N ASN A 60 -10.80 -12.76 -10.81
CA ASN A 60 -11.63 -13.96 -10.66
C ASN A 60 -13.14 -13.66 -10.63
N THR A 61 -13.53 -12.40 -10.49
CA THR A 61 -14.95 -11.98 -10.55
C THR A 61 -15.37 -11.53 -11.96
N LEU A 62 -14.43 -11.40 -12.89
CA LEU A 62 -14.70 -10.98 -14.26
C LEU A 62 -15.07 -12.17 -15.15
N PRO A 63 -15.95 -11.98 -16.15
CA PRO A 63 -16.21 -12.97 -17.18
C PRO A 63 -14.89 -13.39 -17.86
N ASN A 64 -14.68 -14.70 -18.01
CA ASN A 64 -13.48 -15.30 -18.62
C ASN A 64 -12.16 -14.97 -17.91
N HIS A 65 -12.17 -14.41 -16.70
CA HIS A 65 -10.97 -14.02 -15.96
C HIS A 65 -10.06 -13.08 -16.75
N GLN A 66 -10.65 -12.26 -17.64
CA GLN A 66 -9.90 -11.35 -18.49
C GLN A 66 -9.87 -9.94 -17.90
N ILE A 67 -8.67 -9.39 -17.76
CA ILE A 67 -8.46 -8.04 -17.26
C ILE A 67 -7.43 -7.30 -18.13
N SER A 68 -7.77 -6.08 -18.54
CA SER A 68 -6.83 -5.18 -19.21
C SER A 68 -5.93 -4.49 -18.19
N PHE A 69 -4.75 -4.06 -18.63
CA PHE A 69 -3.81 -3.30 -17.80
C PHE A 69 -4.49 -2.12 -17.09
N PHE A 70 -5.18 -1.25 -17.85
CA PHE A 70 -5.82 -0.07 -17.29
C PHE A 70 -6.89 -0.41 -16.24
N ARG A 71 -7.66 -1.49 -16.46
CA ARG A 71 -8.66 -1.94 -15.50
C ARG A 71 -8.02 -2.48 -14.22
N ALA A 72 -6.92 -3.25 -14.33
CA ALA A 72 -6.15 -3.69 -13.17
C ALA A 72 -5.56 -2.50 -12.40
N PHE A 73 -4.99 -1.54 -13.12
CA PHE A 73 -4.36 -0.34 -12.56
C PHE A 73 -5.35 0.53 -11.80
N VAL A 74 -6.54 0.77 -12.35
CA VAL A 74 -7.60 1.54 -11.67
C VAL A 74 -8.06 0.83 -10.40
N GLN A 75 -8.24 -0.49 -10.44
CA GLN A 75 -8.64 -1.24 -9.23
C GLN A 75 -7.54 -1.22 -8.16
N GLY A 76 -6.28 -1.39 -8.54
CA GLY A 76 -5.16 -1.23 -7.62
C GLY A 76 -5.04 0.18 -7.06
N PHE A 77 -5.36 1.21 -7.86
CA PHE A 77 -5.38 2.59 -7.38
C PHE A 77 -6.49 2.81 -6.33
N MET A 78 -7.67 2.21 -6.50
CA MET A 78 -8.73 2.24 -5.48
C MET A 78 -8.29 1.56 -4.18
N ILE A 79 -7.59 0.43 -4.27
CA ILE A 79 -7.00 -0.26 -3.12
C ILE A 79 -6.03 0.67 -2.38
N LEU A 80 -5.10 1.30 -3.11
CA LEU A 80 -4.10 2.21 -2.54
C LEU A 80 -4.74 3.45 -1.93
N LEU A 81 -5.78 4.01 -2.55
CA LEU A 81 -6.46 5.20 -2.04
C LEU A 81 -7.10 4.89 -0.68
N VAL A 82 -7.87 3.81 -0.59
CA VAL A 82 -8.51 3.41 0.67
C VAL A 82 -7.47 3.05 1.73
N GLY A 83 -6.46 2.25 1.38
CA GLY A 83 -5.41 1.85 2.32
C GLY A 83 -4.53 3.02 2.77
N GLY A 84 -4.16 3.90 1.85
CA GLY A 84 -3.35 5.09 2.11
C GLY A 84 -4.07 6.10 3.01
N VAL A 85 -5.37 6.32 2.80
CA VAL A 85 -6.17 7.19 3.69
C VAL A 85 -6.21 6.62 5.10
N LEU A 86 -6.49 5.32 5.26
CA LEU A 86 -6.56 4.69 6.57
C LEU A 86 -5.20 4.66 7.28
N ALA A 87 -4.11 4.36 6.56
CA ALA A 87 -2.76 4.40 7.10
C ALA A 87 -2.36 5.84 7.50
N GLY A 88 -2.73 6.83 6.68
CA GLY A 88 -2.52 8.25 6.99
C GLY A 88 -3.27 8.69 8.24
N LEU A 89 -4.53 8.26 8.41
CA LEU A 89 -5.30 8.51 9.63
C LEU A 89 -4.66 7.85 10.86
N ALA A 90 -4.23 6.59 10.76
CA ALA A 90 -3.54 5.91 11.85
C ALA A 90 -2.24 6.64 12.25
N THR A 91 -1.48 7.11 11.26
CA THR A 91 -0.27 7.91 11.48
C THR A 91 -0.60 9.23 12.18
N ALA A 92 -1.63 9.94 11.73
CA ALA A 92 -2.05 11.21 12.33
C ALA A 92 -2.49 11.05 13.79
N ILE A 93 -3.26 10.01 14.09
CA ILE A 93 -3.68 9.68 15.47
C ILE A 93 -2.45 9.42 16.33
N LEU A 94 -1.49 8.64 15.82
CA LEU A 94 -0.28 8.30 16.57
C LEU A 94 0.61 9.52 16.84
N LEU A 95 0.80 10.39 15.84
CA LEU A 95 1.54 11.64 16.00
C LEU A 95 0.92 12.55 17.05
N GLN A 96 -0.41 12.66 17.05
CA GLN A 96 -1.14 13.45 18.05
C GLN A 96 -1.01 12.84 19.45
N TYR A 97 -1.11 11.52 19.57
CA TYR A 97 -1.00 10.80 20.85
C TYR A 97 0.39 10.94 21.48
N GLU A 98 1.45 10.83 20.69
CA GLU A 98 2.83 10.89 21.19
C GLU A 98 3.40 12.32 21.27
N ARG A 99 2.66 13.34 20.82
CA ARG A 99 3.09 14.75 20.79
C ARG A 99 4.44 14.95 20.08
N GLN A 100 4.68 14.20 19.00
CA GLN A 100 5.93 14.27 18.24
C GLN A 100 6.01 15.56 17.42
N PRO A 101 7.10 16.37 17.52
CA PRO A 101 7.21 17.64 16.80
C PRO A 101 7.65 17.50 15.32
N TYR A 102 8.05 16.30 14.88
CA TYR A 102 8.74 16.09 13.60
C TYR A 102 7.81 15.77 12.42
N MET A 103 6.87 16.68 12.09
CA MET A 103 5.95 16.46 10.94
C MET A 103 6.67 16.31 9.59
N GLU A 104 7.78 17.02 9.37
CA GLU A 104 8.49 17.03 8.08
C GLU A 104 9.02 15.64 7.68
N GLU A 105 9.61 14.91 8.64
CA GLU A 105 10.16 13.58 8.40
C GLU A 105 9.06 12.57 8.04
N TYR A 106 7.90 12.67 8.69
CA TYR A 106 6.74 11.84 8.39
C TYR A 106 6.14 12.16 7.01
N MET A 107 6.12 13.42 6.59
CA MET A 107 5.65 13.80 5.25
C MET A 107 6.53 13.21 4.15
N GLY A 108 7.86 13.24 4.33
CA GLY A 108 8.80 12.61 3.38
C GLY A 108 8.57 11.10 3.26
N ARG A 109 8.40 10.41 4.39
CA ARG A 109 8.11 8.96 4.42
C ARG A 109 6.76 8.62 3.79
N PHE A 110 5.73 9.41 4.06
CA PHE A 110 4.41 9.23 3.45
C PHE A 110 4.46 9.42 1.93
N GLY A 111 5.17 10.45 1.45
CA GLY A 111 5.41 10.67 0.02
C GLY A 111 6.16 9.50 -0.64
N GLY A 112 7.22 9.00 0.01
CA GLY A 112 7.95 7.82 -0.45
C GLY A 112 7.07 6.58 -0.54
N ALA A 113 6.24 6.32 0.49
CA ALA A 113 5.31 5.20 0.51
C ALA A 113 4.27 5.27 -0.61
N LEU A 114 3.74 6.46 -0.91
CA LEU A 114 2.83 6.67 -2.05
C LEU A 114 3.50 6.32 -3.38
N LEU A 115 4.73 6.79 -3.58
CA LEU A 115 5.50 6.56 -4.81
C LEU A 115 5.76 5.06 -5.00
N VAL A 116 6.21 4.37 -3.94
CA VAL A 116 6.37 2.91 -3.94
C VAL A 116 5.05 2.20 -4.22
N GLY A 117 3.95 2.63 -3.60
CA GLY A 117 2.62 2.08 -3.85
C GLY A 117 2.21 2.16 -5.33
N ILE A 118 2.42 3.31 -5.97
CA ILE A 118 2.13 3.51 -7.40
C ILE A 118 2.98 2.56 -8.27
N LEU A 119 4.28 2.44 -7.99
CA LEU A 119 5.17 1.53 -8.71
C LEU A 119 4.76 0.07 -8.55
N LEU A 120 4.38 -0.35 -7.33
CA LEU A 120 3.85 -1.68 -7.08
C LEU A 120 2.55 -1.92 -7.84
N ASN A 121 1.65 -0.95 -7.88
CA ASN A 121 0.40 -1.07 -8.64
C ASN A 121 0.67 -1.24 -10.13
N LEU A 122 1.62 -0.50 -10.71
CA LEU A 122 2.06 -0.71 -12.08
C LEU A 122 2.56 -2.14 -12.30
N ALA A 123 3.46 -2.62 -11.44
CA ALA A 123 4.03 -3.96 -11.54
C ALA A 123 2.97 -5.07 -11.43
N VAL A 124 2.08 -4.99 -10.44
CA VAL A 124 1.01 -5.97 -10.23
C VAL A 124 -0.04 -5.91 -11.35
N SER A 125 -0.34 -4.72 -11.87
CA SER A 125 -1.25 -4.57 -13.00
C SER A 125 -0.72 -5.21 -14.27
N LEU A 126 0.58 -5.05 -14.55
CA LEU A 126 1.25 -5.75 -15.64
C LEU A 126 1.27 -7.25 -15.43
N TRP A 127 1.46 -7.72 -14.19
CA TRP A 127 1.45 -9.14 -13.85
C TRP A 127 0.12 -9.81 -14.18
N PHE A 128 -1.01 -9.16 -13.85
CA PHE A 128 -2.32 -9.77 -14.00
C PHE A 128 -2.99 -9.53 -15.36
N MET A 129 -2.51 -8.58 -16.16
CA MET A 129 -3.09 -8.30 -17.47
C MET A 129 -3.04 -9.52 -18.38
N ASN A 130 -4.08 -9.71 -19.17
CA ASN A 130 -4.03 -10.70 -20.24
C ASN A 130 -3.26 -10.12 -21.44
N LYS A 131 -2.44 -10.95 -22.10
CA LYS A 131 -1.79 -10.56 -23.36
C LYS A 131 -2.87 -10.20 -24.39
N PRO A 132 -2.73 -9.09 -25.12
CA PRO A 132 -3.62 -8.80 -26.24
C PRO A 132 -3.53 -9.95 -27.25
N LYS A 133 -4.68 -10.50 -27.65
CA LYS A 133 -4.73 -11.64 -28.58
C LYS A 133 -4.30 -11.29 -30.01
N ASN A 134 -4.21 -9.99 -30.34
CA ASN A 134 -3.96 -9.46 -31.68
C ASN A 134 -2.94 -8.30 -31.67
N LEU A 135 -1.68 -8.58 -31.31
CA LEU A 135 -0.54 -7.73 -31.66
C LEU A 135 0.45 -8.57 -32.46
#